data_AF-A0A963LFB2-F1
#
_entry.id   AF-A0A963LFB2-F1
#
_cell.length_a   1.000
_cell.length_b   1.000
_cell.length_c   1.000
_cell.angle_alpha   90.00
_cell.angle_beta   90.00
_cell.angle_gamma   90.00
#
_symmetry.space_group_name_H-M   'P 1'
#
loop_
_entity.id
_entity.type
_entity.pdbx_description
1 polymer ?
#
loop_
_entity_poly.entity_id
_entity_poly.type
_entity_poly.pdbx_seq_one_letter_code
_entity_poly.pdbx_strand_id
1 'polypeptide(L)'
;MSQLPNIDGVLIQWGDRLFYPGNRIVKGQQQPKLSSLAARQRAAAIRERIEATVRRAPQVMVKVTGGGRGMKAIVAHLRYISKNGRLEIEDERGEKMNGKESMRTLADDWRYGGSLIEDISDRREAFNIMLSMPRGT
;
A
#
# COMPACT_ATOMS: atom_id res chain seq x y z
N MET A 1 16.28 -10.03 -43.39
CA MET A 1 15.33 -9.09 -42.77
C MET A 1 15.32 -9.36 -41.27
N SER A 2 15.83 -8.45 -40.45
CA SER A 2 15.76 -8.58 -38.98
C SER A 2 14.30 -8.52 -38.55
N GLN A 3 13.84 -9.49 -37.76
CA GLN A 3 12.52 -9.43 -37.14
C GLN A 3 12.42 -8.14 -36.33
N LEU A 4 11.36 -7.36 -36.55
CA LEU A 4 11.04 -6.21 -35.71
C LEU A 4 10.96 -6.68 -34.24
N PRO A 5 11.59 -5.97 -33.29
CA PRO A 5 11.51 -6.34 -31.88
C PRO A 5 10.04 -6.39 -31.45
N ASN A 6 9.64 -7.46 -30.77
CA ASN A 6 8.33 -7.52 -30.13
C ASN A 6 8.22 -6.38 -29.10
N ILE A 7 7.48 -5.33 -29.43
CA ILE A 7 7.35 -4.10 -28.63
C ILE A 7 6.88 -4.42 -27.21
N ASP A 8 5.93 -5.34 -27.06
CA ASP A 8 5.43 -5.76 -25.74
C ASP A 8 6.54 -6.42 -24.92
N GLY A 9 7.37 -7.24 -25.56
CA GLY A 9 8.54 -7.87 -24.93
C GLY A 9 9.57 -6.83 -24.48
N VAL A 10 9.86 -5.83 -25.31
CA VAL A 10 10.77 -4.72 -24.97
C VAL A 10 10.22 -3.91 -23.80
N LEU A 11 8.92 -3.60 -23.80
CA LEU A 11 8.25 -2.87 -22.73
C LEU A 11 8.34 -3.64 -21.41
N ILE A 12 8.06 -4.94 -21.41
CA ILE A 12 8.16 -5.77 -20.21
C ILE A 12 9.61 -5.79 -19.69
N GLN A 13 10.58 -6.11 -20.55
CA GLN A 13 11.97 -6.25 -20.16
C GLN A 13 12.55 -4.98 -19.53
N TRP A 14 12.33 -3.82 -20.16
CA TRP A 14 12.90 -2.56 -19.70
C TRP A 14 12.02 -1.85 -18.67
N GLY A 15 10.70 -1.94 -18.82
CA GLY A 15 9.74 -1.35 -17.89
C GLY A 15 9.79 -1.98 -16.50
N ASP A 16 9.92 -3.31 -16.41
CA ASP A 16 10.07 -3.97 -15.11
C ASP A 16 11.36 -3.54 -14.40
N ARG A 17 12.46 -3.40 -15.14
CA ARG A 17 13.73 -2.91 -14.58
C ARG A 17 13.64 -1.46 -14.11
N LEU A 18 12.88 -0.62 -14.83
CA LEU A 18 12.71 0.79 -14.52
C LEU A 18 11.84 1.01 -13.27
N PHE A 19 10.70 0.30 -13.17
CA PHE A 19 9.69 0.57 -12.14
C PHE A 19 9.69 -0.42 -10.98
N TYR A 20 10.20 -1.64 -11.18
CA TYR A 20 10.17 -2.71 -10.19
C TYR A 20 11.56 -3.35 -10.03
N PRO A 21 12.59 -2.57 -9.66
CA PRO A 21 13.91 -3.13 -9.39
C PRO A 21 13.82 -4.11 -8.22
N GLY A 22 14.38 -5.31 -8.39
CA GLY A 22 14.39 -6.29 -7.31
C GLY A 22 15.15 -5.78 -6.08
N ASN A 23 14.62 -6.03 -4.89
CA ASN A 23 15.24 -5.64 -3.60
C ASN A 23 16.61 -6.32 -3.35
N ARG A 24 16.99 -7.30 -4.18
CA ARG A 24 18.28 -8.01 -4.16
C ARG A 24 18.66 -8.32 -5.60
N ILE A 25 19.85 -7.88 -6.03
CA ILE A 25 20.42 -8.23 -7.35
C ILE A 25 20.86 -9.70 -7.29
N VAL A 26 19.92 -10.62 -7.49
CA VAL A 26 20.22 -12.03 -7.75
C VAL A 26 20.47 -12.18 -9.25
N LYS A 27 21.41 -13.05 -9.66
CA LYS A 27 21.62 -13.40 -11.08
C LYS A 27 20.27 -13.67 -11.74
N GLY A 28 20.05 -13.05 -12.90
CA GLY A 28 18.75 -12.78 -13.50
C GLY A 28 17.75 -13.90 -13.36
N GLN A 29 16.60 -13.61 -12.73
CA GLN A 29 15.45 -14.50 -12.77
C GLN A 29 15.10 -14.77 -14.23
N GLN A 30 14.81 -16.04 -14.55
CA GLN A 30 14.22 -16.39 -15.84
C GLN A 30 12.98 -15.52 -16.06
N GLN A 31 12.88 -14.90 -17.24
CA GLN A 31 11.70 -14.12 -17.61
C GLN A 31 10.45 -15.00 -17.40
N PRO A 32 9.48 -14.57 -16.58
CA PRO A 32 8.26 -15.34 -16.38
C PRO A 32 7.60 -15.57 -17.74
N LYS A 33 7.30 -16.84 -18.05
CA LYS A 33 6.60 -17.21 -19.29
C LYS A 33 5.13 -16.78 -19.15
N LEU A 34 4.85 -15.53 -19.48
CA LEU A 34 3.50 -15.00 -19.51
C LEU A 34 2.74 -15.56 -20.72
N SER A 35 1.45 -15.81 -20.55
CA SER A 35 0.57 -16.03 -21.70
C SER A 35 0.56 -14.78 -22.60
N SER A 36 0.23 -14.93 -23.87
CA SER A 36 0.18 -13.80 -24.81
C SER A 36 -0.77 -12.68 -24.36
N LEU A 37 -1.89 -13.05 -23.74
CA LEU A 37 -2.86 -12.09 -23.17
C LEU A 37 -2.26 -11.36 -21.96
N ALA A 38 -1.63 -12.09 -21.03
CA ALA A 38 -1.02 -11.50 -19.85
C ALA A 38 0.17 -10.60 -20.21
N ALA A 39 0.94 -10.96 -21.24
CA ALA A 39 2.03 -10.14 -21.76
C ALA A 39 1.51 -8.80 -22.31
N ARG A 40 0.45 -8.81 -23.11
CA ARG A 40 -0.17 -7.59 -23.64
C ARG A 40 -0.70 -6.68 -22.52
N GLN A 41 -1.39 -7.26 -21.53
CA GLN A 41 -1.90 -6.49 -20.37
C GLN A 41 -0.76 -5.86 -19.57
N ARG A 42 0.32 -6.61 -19.32
CA ARG A 42 1.51 -6.09 -18.63
C ARG A 42 2.18 -4.97 -19.42
N ALA A 43 2.35 -5.14 -20.72
CA ALA A 43 2.92 -4.13 -21.60
C ALA A 43 2.08 -2.84 -21.64
N ALA A 44 0.75 -2.97 -21.66
CA ALA A 44 -0.18 -1.84 -21.58
C ALA A 44 -0.03 -1.07 -20.25
N ALA A 45 0.00 -1.77 -19.12
CA ALA A 45 0.19 -1.15 -17.80
C ALA A 45 1.56 -0.43 -17.68
N ILE A 46 2.62 -1.01 -18.26
CA ILE A 46 3.94 -0.37 -18.31
C ILE A 46 3.88 0.91 -19.17
N ARG A 47 3.22 0.86 -20.33
CA ARG A 47 3.05 2.03 -21.20
C ARG A 47 2.34 3.17 -20.47
N GLU A 48 1.23 2.88 -19.80
CA GLU A 48 0.50 3.86 -18.98
C GLU A 48 1.39 4.47 -17.90
N ARG A 49 2.20 3.65 -17.22
CA ARG A 49 3.14 4.14 -16.19
C ARG A 49 4.22 5.05 -16.76
N ILE A 50 4.73 4.75 -17.94
CA ILE A 50 5.68 5.63 -18.66
C ILE A 50 5.01 6.95 -19.01
N GLU A 51 3.81 6.92 -19.58
CA GLU A 51 3.06 8.12 -19.93
C GLU A 51 2.81 9.02 -18.71
N ALA A 52 2.39 8.44 -17.58
CA ALA A 52 2.20 9.16 -16.32
C ALA A 52 3.52 9.79 -15.81
N THR A 53 4.64 9.08 -15.98
CA THR A 53 5.96 9.58 -15.58
C THR A 53 6.40 10.75 -16.46
N VAL A 54 6.25 10.63 -17.78
CA VAL A 54 6.58 11.70 -18.75
C VAL A 54 5.71 12.93 -18.53
N ARG A 55 4.43 12.75 -18.20
CA ARG A 55 3.49 13.83 -17.88
C ARG A 55 3.68 14.43 -16.49
N ARG A 56 4.61 13.92 -15.68
CA ARG A 56 4.83 14.34 -14.28
C ARG A 56 3.54 14.28 -13.44
N ALA A 57 2.73 13.24 -13.65
CA ALA A 57 1.52 13.02 -12.85
C ALA A 57 1.90 12.92 -11.36
N PRO A 58 1.10 13.50 -10.43
CA PRO A 58 1.31 13.34 -9.00
C PRO A 58 1.41 11.86 -8.62
N GLN A 59 2.46 11.50 -7.87
CA GLN A 59 2.68 10.14 -7.41
C GLN A 59 2.64 10.09 -5.89
N VAL A 60 2.07 9.02 -5.34
CA VAL A 60 1.96 8.79 -3.90
C VAL A 60 2.79 7.58 -3.53
N MET A 61 3.58 7.69 -2.46
CA MET A 61 4.24 6.54 -1.87
C MET A 61 3.29 5.88 -0.86
N VAL A 62 3.09 4.57 -1.01
CA VAL A 62 2.31 3.76 -0.08
C VAL A 62 3.26 2.83 0.67
N LYS A 63 3.22 2.89 2.00
CA LYS A 63 3.99 1.99 2.86
C LYS A 63 3.05 1.16 3.72
N VAL A 64 3.15 -0.16 3.60
CA VAL A 64 2.42 -1.11 4.44
C VAL A 64 3.33 -1.57 5.58
N THR A 65 3.04 -1.17 6.81
CA THR A 65 3.94 -1.35 7.97
C THR A 65 3.55 -2.51 8.89
N GLY A 66 2.88 -3.53 8.35
CA GLY A 66 2.36 -4.63 9.17
C GLY A 66 0.99 -4.28 9.75
N GLY A 67 0.70 -4.77 10.95
CA GLY A 67 -0.65 -4.77 11.49
C GLY A 67 -0.74 -5.18 12.95
N GLY A 68 -1.93 -5.05 13.52
CA GLY A 68 -2.22 -5.45 14.90
C GLY A 68 -2.78 -6.87 14.98
N ARG A 69 -2.30 -7.65 15.95
CA ARG A 69 -2.85 -8.96 16.35
C ARG A 69 -3.56 -8.80 17.70
N GLY A 70 -4.84 -8.43 17.66
CA GLY A 70 -5.65 -8.12 18.85
C GLY A 70 -5.66 -6.65 19.24
N MET A 71 -6.61 -6.28 20.11
CA MET A 71 -6.87 -4.89 20.51
C MET A 71 -5.71 -4.21 21.21
N LYS A 72 -4.89 -4.94 21.99
CA LYS A 72 -3.72 -4.34 22.65
C LYS A 72 -2.74 -3.74 21.65
N ALA A 73 -2.48 -4.45 20.55
CA ALA A 73 -1.58 -3.99 19.50
C ALA A 73 -2.18 -2.81 18.72
N ILE A 74 -3.48 -2.86 18.43
CA ILE A 74 -4.20 -1.80 17.71
C ILE A 74 -4.19 -0.50 18.53
N VAL A 75 -4.60 -0.55 19.79
CA VAL A 75 -4.64 0.63 20.69
C VAL A 75 -3.25 1.21 20.90
N ALA A 76 -2.22 0.37 21.04
CA ALA A 76 -0.84 0.86 21.14
C ALA A 76 -0.43 1.66 19.88
N HIS A 77 -0.81 1.19 18.70
CA HIS A 77 -0.51 1.86 17.43
C HIS A 77 -1.31 3.16 17.27
N LEU A 78 -2.61 3.17 17.59
CA LEU A 78 -3.44 4.37 17.56
C LEU A 78 -2.93 5.43 18.56
N ARG A 79 -2.49 5.01 19.73
CA ARG A 79 -1.85 5.89 20.72
C ARG A 79 -0.55 6.49 20.21
N TYR A 80 0.26 5.71 19.47
CA TYR A 80 1.47 6.22 18.84
C TYR A 80 1.17 7.28 17.78
N ILE A 81 0.24 6.98 16.85
CA ILE A 81 -0.15 7.89 15.76
C ILE A 81 -0.72 9.20 16.31
N SER A 82 -1.63 9.12 17.28
CA SER A 82 -2.22 10.31 17.92
C SER A 82 -1.27 11.07 18.85
N LYS A 83 -0.01 10.62 19.01
CA LYS A 83 0.92 11.14 20.03
C LYS A 83 0.29 11.21 21.42
N ASN A 84 -0.35 10.12 21.85
CA ASN A 84 -1.12 10.02 23.09
C ASN A 84 -2.32 11.01 23.16
N GLY A 85 -3.05 11.15 22.06
CA GLY A 85 -4.23 12.03 21.98
C GLY A 85 -3.91 13.51 21.87
N ARG A 86 -2.71 13.87 21.41
CA ARG A 86 -2.31 15.27 21.13
C ARG A 86 -2.57 15.66 19.66
N LEU A 87 -2.71 14.68 18.78
CA LEU A 87 -3.06 14.87 17.38
C LEU A 87 -4.49 14.36 17.16
N GLU A 88 -5.21 15.09 16.31
CA GLU A 88 -6.54 14.70 15.82
C GLU A 88 -6.44 13.39 15.01
N ILE A 89 -7.39 12.49 15.25
CA ILE A 89 -7.65 11.31 14.42
C ILE A 89 -8.98 11.55 13.70
N GLU A 90 -9.07 11.12 12.45
CA GLU A 90 -10.30 11.10 11.67
C GLU A 90 -10.62 9.66 11.28
N ASP A 91 -11.90 9.27 11.38
CA ASP A 91 -12.40 7.94 10.99
C ASP A 91 -12.89 7.90 9.53
N GLU A 92 -13.49 6.78 9.11
CA GLU A 92 -14.01 6.62 7.75
C GLU A 92 -15.25 7.48 7.44
N ARG A 93 -15.91 8.01 8.46
CA ARG A 93 -17.10 8.87 8.36
C ARG A 93 -16.75 10.35 8.37
N GLY A 94 -15.48 10.68 8.55
CA GLY A 94 -15.00 12.05 8.72
C GLY A 94 -15.18 12.58 10.13
N GLU A 95 -15.51 11.73 11.11
CA GLU A 95 -15.60 12.15 12.50
C GLU A 95 -14.20 12.38 13.08
N LYS A 96 -14.02 13.57 13.66
CA LYS A 96 -12.75 14.03 14.21
C LYS A 96 -12.73 13.80 15.72
N MET A 97 -11.72 13.08 16.17
CA MET A 97 -11.52 12.68 17.54
C MET A 97 -10.21 13.27 18.07
N ASN A 98 -10.27 13.90 19.25
CA ASN A 98 -9.09 14.41 19.94
C ASN A 98 -9.14 14.08 21.44
N GLY A 99 -7.99 14.00 22.08
CA GLY A 99 -7.86 13.69 23.50
C GLY A 99 -7.89 12.20 23.84
N LYS A 100 -7.62 11.90 25.12
CA LYS A 100 -7.45 10.52 25.61
C LYS A 100 -8.76 9.76 25.75
N GLU A 101 -9.87 10.45 26.01
CA GLU A 101 -11.18 9.81 26.18
C GLU A 101 -11.72 9.29 24.84
N SER A 102 -11.59 10.09 23.78
CA SER A 102 -11.95 9.71 22.42
C SER A 102 -11.20 8.45 21.95
N MET A 103 -9.96 8.24 22.43
CA MET A 103 -9.20 7.02 22.15
C MET A 103 -9.81 5.77 22.79
N ARG A 104 -10.50 5.89 23.93
CA ARG A 104 -11.21 4.75 24.54
C ARG A 104 -12.44 4.40 23.73
N THR A 105 -13.25 5.39 23.39
CA THR A 105 -14.41 5.21 22.51
C THR A 105 -14.02 4.56 21.19
N LEU A 106 -12.99 5.08 20.52
CA LEU A 106 -12.49 4.51 19.27
C LEU A 106 -12.00 3.06 19.44
N ALA A 107 -11.40 2.72 20.58
CA ALA A 107 -10.98 1.36 20.86
C ALA A 107 -12.18 0.42 21.06
N ASP A 108 -13.23 0.88 21.73
CA ASP A 108 -14.46 0.12 21.94
C ASP A 108 -15.21 -0.06 20.61
N ASP A 109 -15.30 0.98 19.78
CA ASP A 109 -15.89 0.92 18.44
C ASP A 109 -15.21 -0.14 17.58
N TRP A 110 -13.88 -0.21 17.61
CA TRP A 110 -13.13 -1.23 16.89
C TRP A 110 -13.32 -2.63 17.48
N ARG A 111 -13.36 -2.75 18.80
CA ARG A 111 -13.52 -4.04 19.49
C ARG A 111 -14.87 -4.68 19.20
N TYR A 112 -15.93 -3.88 19.16
CA TYR A 112 -17.33 -4.34 19.10
C TYR A 112 -18.04 -4.03 17.78
N GLY A 113 -17.45 -3.23 16.88
CA GLY A 113 -18.06 -2.82 15.61
C GLY A 113 -18.17 -3.90 14.54
N GLY A 114 -17.68 -5.11 14.82
CA GLY A 114 -17.78 -6.27 13.94
C GLY A 114 -17.67 -7.57 14.73
N SER A 115 -16.87 -8.52 14.24
CA SER A 115 -16.49 -9.68 15.06
C SER A 115 -15.64 -9.22 16.24
N LEU A 116 -15.92 -9.72 17.44
CA LEU A 116 -15.17 -9.39 18.64
C LEU A 116 -13.66 -9.50 18.41
N ILE A 117 -12.95 -8.41 18.68
CA ILE A 117 -11.50 -8.37 18.69
C ILE A 117 -11.01 -8.55 20.14
N GLU A 118 -10.42 -9.71 20.40
CA GLU A 118 -9.80 -10.02 21.68
C GLU A 118 -8.59 -9.12 21.95
N ASP A 119 -8.19 -9.00 23.21
CA ASP A 119 -6.97 -8.26 23.58
C ASP A 119 -5.73 -8.77 22.85
N ILE A 120 -5.65 -10.09 22.69
CA ILE A 120 -4.59 -10.84 22.03
C ILE A 120 -5.26 -11.79 21.06
N SER A 121 -4.78 -11.82 19.83
CA SER A 121 -5.34 -12.65 18.75
C SER A 121 -4.22 -13.31 17.97
N ASP A 122 -4.47 -14.48 17.41
CA ASP A 122 -3.55 -15.16 16.50
C ASP A 122 -3.66 -14.60 15.06
N ARG A 123 -4.86 -14.13 14.69
CA ARG A 123 -5.16 -13.50 13.41
C ARG A 123 -4.70 -12.04 13.38
N ARG A 124 -4.46 -11.57 12.16
CA ARG A 124 -4.16 -10.15 11.90
C ARG A 124 -5.48 -9.39 11.79
N GLU A 125 -5.76 -8.58 12.79
CA GLU A 125 -7.01 -7.84 12.95
C GLU A 125 -6.96 -6.47 12.24
N ALA A 126 -5.76 -5.92 12.05
CA ALA A 126 -5.57 -4.60 11.43
C ALA A 126 -4.42 -4.60 10.42
N PHE A 127 -4.51 -3.70 9.45
CA PHE A 127 -3.44 -3.36 8.50
C PHE A 127 -3.09 -1.89 8.64
N ASN A 128 -1.80 -1.59 8.75
CA ASN A 128 -1.31 -0.23 8.82
C ASN A 128 -0.79 0.19 7.44
N ILE A 129 -1.42 1.21 6.87
CA ILE A 129 -1.07 1.78 5.58
C ILE A 129 -0.73 3.25 5.79
N MET A 130 0.44 3.67 5.31
CA MET A 130 0.87 5.07 5.33
C MET A 130 0.92 5.60 3.90
N LEU A 131 0.30 6.76 3.71
CA LEU A 131 0.23 7.46 2.42
C LEU A 131 1.09 8.72 2.52
N SER A 132 2.14 8.81 1.71
CA SER A 132 2.94 10.03 1.57
C SER A 132 2.59 10.70 0.25
N MET A 133 1.73 11.72 0.35
CA MET A 133 1.20 12.47 -0.79
C MET A 133 1.90 13.83 -0.93
N PRO A 134 2.12 14.31 -2.16
CA PRO A 134 2.52 15.70 -2.39
C PRO A 134 1.40 16.66 -1.94
N ARG A 135 1.78 17.88 -1.55
CA ARG A 135 0.81 18.90 -1.18
C ARG A 135 -0.10 19.24 -2.38
N GLY A 136 -1.40 19.38 -2.12
CA GLY A 136 -2.39 19.74 -3.14
C GLY A 136 -2.88 18.58 -4.01
N THR A 137 -2.69 17.34 -3.55
CA THR A 137 -3.42 16.16 -4.05
C THR A 137 -4.79 16.13 -3.39
#